data_AF-A0A2V8DVG2-F1
#
_entry.id   AF-A0A2V8DVG2-F1
#
_cell.length_a   1.000
_cell.length_b   1.000
_cell.length_c   1.000
_cell.angle_alpha   90.00
_cell.angle_beta   90.00
_cell.angle_gamma   90.00
#
_symmetry.space_group_name_H-M   'P 1'
#
loop_
_entity.id
_entity.type
_entity.pdbx_description
1 polymer ?
#
loop_
_entity_poly.entity_id
_entity_poly.type
_entity_poly.pdbx_seq_one_letter_code
_entity_poly.pdbx_strand_id
1 'polypeptide(L)'
;MDRPKLRGTSVPSHAEMMYLTQVDRHNVLGLGNDAVISGPVNSYSLQVLVPSTGQFLDLVVPYPMGFFSRSAQRRIDDPRAEWKGRGLWSNFSTYTPHFVEGGTGPKVVKFQMRPHALAK
;
A
#
# COMPACT_ATOMS: atom_id res chain seq x y z
N MET A 1 11.17 8.67 -4.10
CA MET A 1 11.03 8.82 -5.56
C MET A 1 10.59 10.25 -5.83
N ASP A 2 11.09 10.95 -6.86
CA ASP A 2 10.59 12.30 -7.17
C ASP A 2 9.17 12.17 -7.74
N ARG A 3 8.18 12.68 -7.00
CA ARG A 3 6.75 12.51 -7.30
C ARG A 3 6.28 13.61 -8.27
N PRO A 4 5.31 13.34 -9.16
CA PRO A 4 4.77 14.35 -10.07
C PRO A 4 4.30 15.60 -9.31
N LYS A 5 4.70 16.78 -9.81
CA LYS A 5 4.38 18.08 -9.21
C LYS A 5 3.37 18.82 -10.09
N LEU A 6 2.45 19.53 -9.45
CA LEU A 6 1.54 20.44 -10.14
C LEU A 6 2.35 21.62 -10.70
N ARG A 7 2.04 22.04 -11.94
CA ARG A 7 2.66 23.21 -12.56
C ARG A 7 2.00 24.49 -12.07
N GLY A 8 2.76 25.59 -12.02
CA GLY A 8 2.23 26.91 -11.71
C GLY A 8 1.95 27.18 -10.22
N THR A 9 2.47 26.35 -9.31
CA THR A 9 2.35 26.57 -7.87
C THR A 9 3.57 27.29 -7.30
N SER A 10 3.37 28.22 -6.38
CA SER A 10 4.45 28.89 -5.65
C SER A 10 5.06 28.03 -4.54
N VAL A 11 4.39 26.94 -4.18
CA VAL A 11 4.85 25.95 -3.19
C VAL A 11 4.97 24.57 -3.84
N PRO A 12 5.94 23.73 -3.41
CA PRO A 12 6.03 22.35 -3.86
C PRO A 12 4.72 21.60 -3.59
N SER A 13 3.98 21.32 -4.66
CA SER A 13 2.66 20.66 -4.58
C SER A 13 2.73 19.36 -5.36
N HIS A 14 2.71 18.23 -4.66
CA HIS A 14 2.61 16.93 -5.30
C HIS A 14 1.19 16.71 -5.79
N ALA A 15 1.05 16.05 -6.95
CA ALA A 15 -0.25 15.70 -7.47
C ALA A 15 -0.95 14.64 -6.59
N GLU A 16 -0.21 13.98 -5.68
CA GLU A 16 -0.71 12.88 -4.88
C GLU A 16 -1.82 13.25 -3.91
N MET A 17 -2.80 12.36 -3.78
CA MET A 17 -3.93 12.53 -2.87
C MET A 17 -3.95 11.40 -1.85
N MET A 18 -3.49 11.70 -0.64
CA MET A 18 -3.49 10.75 0.48
C MET A 18 -4.93 10.48 0.94
N TYR A 19 -5.32 9.21 1.00
CA TYR A 19 -6.67 8.82 1.36
C TYR A 19 -6.67 7.83 2.52
N LEU A 20 -7.19 8.32 3.64
CA LEU A 20 -7.23 7.64 4.94
C LEU A 20 -5.86 7.19 5.45
N THR A 21 -5.76 7.08 6.77
CA THR A 21 -4.56 6.59 7.44
C THR A 21 -4.93 5.35 8.24
N GLN A 22 -4.09 4.32 8.16
CA GLN A 22 -4.24 3.08 8.92
C GLN A 22 -2.95 2.79 9.68
N VAL A 23 -3.01 2.07 10.82
CA VAL A 23 -1.81 1.74 11.63
C VAL A 23 -1.58 0.23 11.82
N ASP A 24 -0.43 -0.29 11.37
CA ASP A 24 -0.02 -1.70 11.52
C ASP A 24 0.51 -1.97 12.92
N ARG A 25 -0.42 -2.03 13.87
CA ARG A 25 -0.13 -2.27 15.29
C ARG A 25 0.54 -3.61 15.59
N HIS A 26 0.40 -4.59 14.68
CA HIS A 26 0.79 -5.97 14.94
C HIS A 26 1.91 -6.47 14.03
N ASN A 27 2.65 -5.55 13.39
CA ASN A 27 3.79 -5.88 12.57
C ASN A 27 3.47 -6.95 11.51
N VAL A 28 2.35 -6.76 10.81
CA VAL A 28 1.91 -7.66 9.74
C VAL A 28 2.81 -7.54 8.52
N LEU A 29 3.36 -6.36 8.23
CA LEU A 29 4.33 -6.16 7.14
C LEU A 29 5.77 -6.54 7.51
N GLY A 30 6.08 -6.83 8.79
CA GLY A 30 7.47 -7.06 9.20
C GLY A 30 8.32 -5.78 9.30
N LEU A 31 7.70 -4.60 9.28
CA LEU A 31 8.36 -3.27 9.32
C LEU A 31 8.40 -2.65 10.73
N GLY A 32 7.97 -3.38 11.75
CA GLY A 32 7.82 -2.91 13.13
C GLY A 32 6.36 -2.73 13.54
N ASN A 33 6.13 -2.62 14.85
CA ASN A 33 4.81 -2.29 15.38
C ASN A 33 4.48 -0.84 15.10
N ASP A 34 3.19 -0.56 14.89
CA ASP A 34 2.63 0.77 14.71
C ASP A 34 3.08 1.49 13.42
N ALA A 35 3.46 0.74 12.39
CA ALA A 35 3.78 1.32 11.09
C ALA A 35 2.55 2.04 10.49
N VAL A 36 2.71 3.32 10.16
CA VAL A 36 1.62 4.15 9.63
C VAL A 36 1.54 3.96 8.12
N ILE A 37 0.34 3.69 7.62
CA ILE A 37 0.08 3.40 6.21
C ILE A 37 -0.95 4.40 5.69
N SER A 38 -0.72 4.95 4.50
CA SER A 38 -1.71 5.73 3.77
C SER A 38 -1.69 5.39 2.29
N GLY A 39 -2.87 5.39 1.66
CA GLY A 39 -3.02 5.10 0.24
C GLY A 39 -3.09 6.37 -0.58
N PRO A 40 -2.07 6.71 -1.39
CA PRO A 40 -2.19 7.75 -2.40
C PRO A 40 -3.06 7.24 -3.56
N VAL A 41 -4.24 7.82 -3.76
CA VAL A 41 -5.22 7.33 -4.75
C VAL A 41 -4.83 7.58 -6.21
N ASN A 42 -3.61 8.03 -6.48
CA ASN A 42 -3.13 8.36 -7.82
C ASN A 42 -1.64 8.07 -8.03
N SER A 43 -1.02 7.27 -7.17
CA SER A 43 0.38 6.84 -7.36
C SER A 43 0.59 5.33 -7.26
N TYR A 44 -0.45 4.56 -7.57
CA TYR A 44 -0.40 3.09 -7.73
C TYR A 44 0.33 2.37 -6.58
N SER A 45 0.18 2.88 -5.36
CA SER A 45 0.98 2.42 -4.22
C SER A 45 0.25 2.56 -2.89
N LEU A 46 0.84 1.96 -1.85
CA LEU A 46 0.63 2.32 -0.45
C LEU A 46 1.92 2.90 0.10
N GLN A 47 1.84 4.01 0.82
CA GLN A 47 2.99 4.61 1.48
C GLN A 47 3.00 4.19 2.95
N VAL A 48 4.14 3.69 3.42
CA VAL A 48 4.36 3.23 4.79
C VAL A 48 5.43 4.09 5.44
N LEU A 49 5.13 4.71 6.58
CA LEU A 49 6.14 5.32 7.45
C LEU A 49 6.69 4.23 8.37
N VAL A 50 7.97 3.90 8.19
CA VAL A 50 8.66 2.88 8.99
C VAL A 50 9.06 3.51 10.34
N PRO A 51 8.54 3.01 11.49
CA PRO A 51 8.74 3.67 12.77
C PRO A 51 10.20 3.77 13.21
N SER A 52 11.01 2.76 12.92
CA SER A 52 12.40 2.70 13.37
C SER A 52 13.32 3.67 12.62
N THR A 53 12.99 4.01 11.37
CA THR A 53 13.85 4.86 10.52
C THR A 53 13.25 6.24 10.26
N GLY A 54 11.94 6.42 10.49
CA GLY A 54 11.22 7.62 10.09
C GLY A 54 11.16 7.82 8.57
N GLN A 55 11.50 6.79 7.78
CA GLN A 55 11.53 6.84 6.33
C GLN A 55 10.24 6.30 5.74
N PHE A 56 9.87 6.85 4.58
CA PHE A 56 8.76 6.35 3.80
C PHE A 56 9.21 5.22 2.87
N LEU A 57 8.43 4.15 2.86
CA LEU A 57 8.52 3.02 1.93
C LEU A 57 7.25 2.98 1.07
N ASP A 58 7.41 2.93 -0.25
CA ASP A 58 6.29 2.82 -1.18
C ASP A 58 6.09 1.35 -1.60
N LEU A 59 4.92 0.78 -1.34
CA LEU A 59 4.48 -0.54 -1.79
C LEU A 59 3.73 -0.39 -3.11
N VAL A 60 4.44 -0.52 -4.23
CA VAL A 60 3.90 -0.24 -5.58
C VAL A 60 3.24 -1.48 -6.17
N VAL A 61 2.05 -1.29 -6.77
CA VAL A 61 1.38 -2.28 -7.62
C VAL A 61 1.42 -1.75 -9.05
N PRO A 62 2.45 -2.10 -9.84
CA PRO A 62 2.65 -1.52 -11.16
C PRO A 62 1.62 -2.01 -12.18
N TYR A 63 1.00 -3.15 -11.94
CA TYR A 63 0.06 -3.78 -12.87
C TYR A 63 -0.94 -4.70 -12.15
N PRO A 64 -2.19 -4.81 -12.65
CA PRO A 64 -2.77 -3.97 -13.69
C PRO A 64 -2.89 -2.51 -13.22
N MET A 65 -2.82 -1.57 -14.16
CA MET A 65 -2.93 -0.15 -13.84
C MET A 65 -4.30 0.15 -13.19
N GLY A 66 -4.36 1.20 -12.37
CA GLY A 66 -5.59 1.65 -11.70
C GLY A 66 -5.66 1.31 -10.21
N PHE A 67 -4.56 0.85 -9.59
CA PHE A 67 -4.52 0.60 -8.16
C PHE A 67 -4.60 1.92 -7.37
N PHE A 68 -5.81 2.28 -6.95
CA PHE A 68 -6.08 3.47 -6.15
C PHE A 68 -6.58 3.05 -4.78
N SER A 69 -5.65 2.71 -3.88
CA SER A 69 -6.01 2.26 -2.53
C SER A 69 -6.74 3.35 -1.75
N ARG A 70 -7.79 2.96 -1.02
CA ARG A 70 -8.48 3.85 -0.05
C ARG A 70 -8.48 3.29 1.36
N SER A 71 -8.29 1.99 1.51
CA SER A 71 -8.25 1.32 2.79
C SER A 71 -7.33 0.13 2.71
N ALA A 72 -6.52 -0.04 3.75
CA ALA A 72 -5.72 -1.23 3.95
C ALA A 72 -5.97 -1.79 5.35
N GLN A 73 -6.25 -3.08 5.44
CA GLN A 73 -6.49 -3.79 6.68
C GLN A 73 -5.50 -4.92 6.86
N ARG A 74 -5.03 -5.10 8.09
CA ARG A 74 -4.13 -6.20 8.43
C ARG A 74 -4.92 -7.45 8.71
N ARG A 75 -4.35 -8.61 8.38
CA ARG A 75 -4.88 -9.90 8.79
C ARG A 75 -3.72 -10.83 9.17
N ILE A 76 -3.90 -11.54 10.28
CA ILE A 76 -3.03 -12.64 10.71
C ILE A 76 -3.91 -13.89 10.68
N ASP A 77 -3.69 -14.73 9.69
CA ASP A 77 -4.41 -15.98 9.46
C ASP A 77 -3.82 -17.11 10.31
N ASP A 78 -2.49 -17.16 10.45
CA ASP A 78 -1.79 -18.11 11.31
C ASP A 78 -0.55 -17.44 11.94
N PRO A 79 -0.53 -17.21 13.26
CA PRO A 79 0.60 -16.60 13.94
C PRO A 79 1.87 -17.48 13.91
N ARG A 80 1.74 -18.80 13.69
CA ARG A 80 2.85 -19.77 13.64
C ARG A 80 3.44 -19.92 12.24
N ALA A 81 2.72 -19.52 11.19
CA ALA A 81 3.21 -19.57 9.81
C ALA A 81 4.08 -18.35 9.41
N GLU A 82 4.63 -17.63 10.40
CA GLU A 82 5.53 -16.49 10.21
C GLU A 82 4.99 -15.45 9.20
N TRP A 83 5.78 -15.09 8.19
CA TRP A 83 5.44 -14.11 7.15
C TRP A 83 4.36 -14.61 6.18
N LYS A 84 4.13 -15.93 6.12
CA LYS A 84 3.08 -16.53 5.26
C LYS A 84 1.69 -16.43 5.85
N GLY A 85 1.61 -16.53 7.18
CA GLY A 85 0.35 -16.45 7.92
C GLY A 85 -0.15 -15.02 8.13
N ARG A 86 0.51 -14.01 7.57
CA ARG A 86 0.15 -12.59 7.74
C ARG A 86 0.09 -11.89 6.40
N GLY A 87 -0.77 -10.87 6.29
CA GLY A 87 -0.85 -10.05 5.09
C GLY A 87 -1.64 -8.77 5.28
N LEU A 88 -1.24 -7.74 4.56
CA LEU A 88 -1.99 -6.50 4.44
C LEU A 88 -2.88 -6.59 3.20
N TRP A 89 -4.17 -6.37 3.38
CA TRP A 89 -5.16 -6.41 2.32
C TRP A 89 -5.61 -5.00 2.00
N SER A 90 -5.48 -4.60 0.73
CA SER A 90 -5.93 -3.30 0.24
C SER A 90 -7.06 -3.49 -0.76
N ASN A 91 -8.04 -2.61 -0.71
CA ASN A 91 -8.99 -2.52 -1.80
C ASN A 91 -8.33 -1.94 -3.07
N PHE A 92 -8.75 -2.43 -4.24
CA PHE A 92 -8.39 -1.86 -5.54
C PHE A 92 -9.53 -0.93 -5.97
N SER A 93 -9.48 0.33 -5.54
CA SER A 93 -10.64 1.23 -5.51
C SER A 93 -10.82 2.11 -6.75
N THR A 94 -10.52 1.56 -7.93
CA THR A 94 -10.92 2.26 -9.16
C THR A 94 -12.45 2.36 -9.23
N TYR A 95 -12.97 3.51 -9.67
CA TYR A 95 -14.42 3.68 -9.87
C TYR A 95 -14.93 2.89 -11.08
N THR A 96 -14.04 2.49 -11.98
CA THR A 96 -14.40 1.82 -13.22
C THR A 96 -13.63 0.51 -13.38
N PRO A 97 -13.90 -0.49 -12.53
CA PRO A 97 -13.14 -1.74 -12.52
C PRO A 97 -13.21 -2.52 -13.84
N HIS A 98 -14.23 -2.30 -14.66
CA HIS A 98 -14.40 -2.91 -15.99
C HIS A 98 -13.39 -2.40 -17.03
N PHE A 99 -12.79 -1.22 -16.83
CA PHE A 99 -11.72 -0.70 -17.71
C PHE A 99 -10.32 -1.12 -17.25
N VAL A 100 -10.21 -1.79 -16.11
CA VAL A 100 -8.95 -2.42 -15.69
C VAL A 100 -8.82 -3.74 -16.43
N GLU A 101 -7.58 -4.11 -16.76
CA GLU A 101 -7.30 -5.38 -17.41
C GLU A 101 -7.89 -6.57 -16.66
N GLY A 102 -8.59 -7.43 -17.41
CA GLY A 102 -9.37 -8.54 -16.85
C GLY A 102 -10.43 -8.07 -15.87
N GLY A 103 -11.09 -6.94 -16.15
CA GLY A 103 -12.03 -6.26 -15.27
C GLY A 103 -13.44 -6.83 -15.36
N THR A 104 -13.90 -7.52 -14.31
CA THR A 104 -15.29 -8.00 -14.17
C THR A 104 -15.95 -7.56 -12.87
N GLY A 105 -15.25 -6.77 -12.04
CA GLY A 105 -15.73 -6.35 -10.72
C GLY A 105 -14.62 -5.85 -9.78
N PRO A 106 -14.97 -5.57 -8.51
CA PRO A 106 -14.00 -5.10 -7.52
C PRO A 106 -12.88 -6.12 -7.28
N LYS A 107 -11.66 -5.61 -7.06
CA LYS A 107 -10.46 -6.42 -6.77
C LYS A 107 -9.89 -6.06 -5.40
N VAL A 108 -9.09 -6.97 -4.85
CA VAL A 108 -8.34 -6.78 -3.60
C VAL A 108 -6.90 -7.19 -3.86
N VAL A 109 -5.95 -6.46 -3.27
CA VAL A 109 -4.52 -6.75 -3.34
C VAL A 109 -4.05 -7.24 -1.97
N LYS A 110 -3.33 -8.35 -1.94
CA LYS A 110 -2.62 -8.85 -0.75
C LYS A 110 -1.14 -8.48 -0.84
N PHE A 111 -0.65 -7.70 0.09
CA PHE A 111 0.77 -7.48 0.31
C PHE A 111 1.26 -8.46 1.37
N GLN A 112 2.32 -9.19 1.03
CA GLN A 112 2.98 -10.14 1.92
C GLN A 112 4.49 -9.95 1.79
N MET A 113 5.14 -9.59 2.89
CA MET A 113 6.54 -9.21 2.90
C MET A 113 7.37 -10.33 3.52
N ARG A 114 8.43 -10.74 2.80
CA ARG A 114 9.38 -11.72 3.31
C ARG A 114 10.39 -11.03 4.24
N PRO A 115 10.84 -11.69 5.31
CA PRO A 115 11.88 -11.14 6.19
C PRO A 115 13.24 -11.05 5.47
N HIS A 116 13.49 -11.92 4.48
CA HIS A 116 14.66 -11.88 3.61
C HIS A 116 14.34 -12.53 2.25
N ALA A 117 15.16 -12.26 1.23
CA ALA A 117 14.91 -12.71 -0.14
C ALA A 117 14.80 -14.24 -0.32
N LEU A 118 15.42 -15.01 0.57
CA LEU A 118 15.46 -16.48 0.53
C LEU A 118 14.44 -17.17 1.46
N ALA A 119 13.60 -16.41 2.17
CA ALA A 119 12.64 -16.98 3.12
C ALA A 119 11.69 -17.91 2.37
N LYS A 120 11.55 -19.18 2.78
CA LYS A 120 10.74 -20.17 2.06
C LYS A 120 9.29 -20.15 2.47
#